data_AF-A0A6G3XT03-F1
#
_entry.id   AF-A0A6G3XT03-F1
#
_cell.length_a   1.000
_cell.length_b   1.000
_cell.length_c   1.000
_cell.angle_alpha   90.00
_cell.angle_beta   90.00
_cell.angle_gamma   90.00
#
_symmetry.space_group_name_H-M   'P 1'
#
loop_
_entity.id
_entity.type
_entity.pdbx_description
1 polymer ?
#
loop_
_entity_poly.entity_id
_entity_poly.type
_entity_poly.pdbx_seq_one_letter_code
_entity_poly.pdbx_strand_id
1 'polypeptide(L)' 'MTLRVACLGDSLTRAQFSVDYLDLLERRHPPRDVHLSRFGTNGDFAHNLLQRLDAVVTDPPDVITVLIGTNDGPT' A
#
# COMPACT_ATOMS: atom_id res chain seq x y z
N MET A 1 -7.66 -7.67 -18.91
CA MET A 1 -6.67 -6.63 -18.54
C MET A 1 -6.49 -6.74 -17.03
N THR A 2 -5.26 -6.82 -16.53
CA THR A 2 -5.00 -6.94 -15.10
C THR A 2 -4.96 -5.55 -14.49
N LEU A 3 -5.75 -5.31 -13.44
CA LEU A 3 -5.76 -4.05 -12.71
C LEU A 3 -4.51 -3.95 -11.83
N ARG A 4 -3.63 -2.98 -12.10
CA ARG A 4 -2.46 -2.67 -11.29
C ARG A 4 -2.88 -1.73 -10.17
N VAL A 5 -2.66 -2.13 -8.92
CA VAL A 5 -2.96 -1.29 -7.75
C VAL A 5 -1.68 -1.07 -6.96
N ALA A 6 -1.30 0.18 -6.73
CA ALA A 6 -0.25 0.49 -5.75
C ALA A 6 -0.88 0.78 -4.39
N CYS A 7 -0.45 0.05 -3.38
CA CYS A 7 -0.90 0.22 -2.00
C CYS A 7 0.20 0.89 -1.18
N LEU A 8 0.02 2.17 -0.85
CA LEU A 8 0.95 2.94 -0.04
C LEU A 8 0.47 3.00 1.41
N GLY A 9 1.41 2.90 2.35
CA GLY A 9 1.08 3.03 3.75
C GLY A 9 2.24 2.77 4.70
N ASP A 10 1.91 2.44 5.93
CA ASP A 10 2.85 2.18 7.02
C ASP A 10 3.11 0.68 7.24
N SER A 11 3.32 0.28 8.50
CA SER A 11 3.48 -1.11 8.96
C SER A 11 2.28 -1.99 8.64
N LEU A 12 1.05 -1.45 8.61
CA LEU A 12 -0.16 -2.21 8.26
C LEU A 12 -0.13 -2.62 6.79
N THR A 13 0.29 -1.71 5.91
CA THR A 13 0.52 -2.01 4.50
C THR A 13 1.73 -2.89 4.29
N ARG A 14 2.75 -2.84 5.16
CA ARG A 14 3.89 -3.78 5.10
C ARG A 14 3.55 -5.20 5.56
N ALA A 15 2.56 -5.35 6.44
CA ALA A 15 2.06 -6.61 7.00
C ALA A 15 3.11 -7.50 7.70
N GLN A 16 4.19 -6.92 8.23
CA GLN A 16 5.15 -7.69 9.04
C GLN A 16 4.67 -7.92 10.47
N PHE A 17 3.87 -7.01 11.01
CA PHE A 17 3.40 -7.02 12.39
C PHE A 17 1.87 -7.09 12.51
N SER A 18 1.19 -7.34 11.39
CA SER A 18 -0.27 -7.38 11.29
C SER A 18 -0.72 -8.53 10.39
N VAL A 19 -2.03 -8.76 10.34
CA VAL A 19 -2.63 -9.55 9.25
C VAL A 19 -2.34 -8.88 7.92
N ASP A 20 -2.02 -9.68 6.90
CA ASP A 20 -1.79 -9.20 5.55
C ASP A 20 -3.12 -9.00 4.80
N TYR A 21 -3.68 -7.79 4.91
CA TYR A 21 -4.94 -7.48 4.26
C TYR A 21 -4.83 -7.46 2.73
N LEU A 22 -3.64 -7.24 2.15
CA LEU A 22 -3.44 -7.25 0.70
C LEU A 22 -3.47 -8.68 0.16
N ASP A 23 -2.85 -9.63 0.85
CA ASP A 23 -2.94 -11.05 0.51
C ASP A 23 -4.39 -11.54 0.60
N LEU A 24 -5.13 -11.14 1.65
CA LEU A 24 -6.57 -11.45 1.75
C LEU A 24 -7.38 -10.81 0.62
N LEU A 25 -7.02 -9.62 0.15
CA LEU A 25 -7.67 -8.96 -0.96
C LEU A 25 -7.38 -9.67 -2.28
N GLU A 26 -6.13 -10.04 -2.56
CA GLU A 26 -5.76 -10.79 -3.78
C GLU A 26 -6.52 -12.11 -3.87
N ARG A 27 -6.64 -12.85 -2.77
CA ARG A 27 -7.38 -14.13 -2.72
C ARG A 27 -8.88 -14.00 -2.97
N ARG A 28 -9.46 -12.80 -2.82
CA ARG A 28 -10.89 -12.54 -3.11
C ARG A 28 -11.17 -12.31 -4.58
N HIS A 29 -10.14 -12.06 -5.39
CA HIS A 29 -10.28 -11.86 -6.83
C HIS A 29 -9.82 -13.09 -7.61
N PRO A 30 -10.39 -13.33 -8.81
CA PRO A 30 -9.84 -14.33 -9.72
C PRO A 30 -8.35 -14.06 -9.99
N PRO A 31 -7.52 -15.11 -10.14
CA PRO A 31 -6.11 -14.94 -10.45
C PRO A 31 -5.93 -14.08 -11.70
N ARG A 32 -5.04 -13.08 -11.62
CA ARG A 32 -4.69 -12.12 -12.69
C ARG A 32 -5.72 -11.02 -12.98
N ASP A 33 -6.81 -10.92 -12.24
CA ASP A 33 -7.72 -9.77 -12.36
C ASP A 33 -7.13 -8.53 -11.70
N VAL A 34 -6.41 -8.73 -10.59
CA VAL A 34 -5.80 -7.67 -9.78
C VAL A 34 -4.35 -8.05 -9.48
N HIS A 35 -3.45 -7.07 -9.57
CA HIS A 35 -2.06 -7.17 -9.16
C HIS A 35 -1.75 -6.06 -8.15
N LEU A 36 -1.52 -6.43 -6.88
CA LEU A 36 -1.24 -5.46 -5.82
C LEU A 36 0.28 -5.28 -5.66
N SER A 37 0.73 -4.04 -5.72
CA SER A 37 2.12 -3.64 -5.43
C SER A 37 2.18 -2.97 -4.07
N ARG A 38 3.08 -3.44 -3.21
CA ARG A 38 3.16 -3.02 -1.81
C ARG A 38 4.24 -1.96 -1.59
N PHE A 39 3.83 -0.80 -1.07
CA PHE A 39 4.70 0.31 -0.70
C PHE A 39 4.47 0.70 0.77
N GLY A 40 4.70 -0.24 1.68
CA GLY A 40 4.57 -0.07 3.13
C GLY A 40 5.92 -0.01 3.84
N THR A 41 6.09 0.95 4.77
CA THR A 41 7.30 1.08 5.60
C THR A 41 6.92 1.16 7.08
N ASN A 42 7.63 0.43 7.93
CA ASN A 42 7.31 0.37 9.36
C ASN A 42 7.52 1.73 10.03
N GLY A 43 6.53 2.20 10.78
CA GLY A 43 6.61 3.45 11.52
C GLY A 43 6.54 4.71 10.65
N ASP A 44 6.24 4.58 9.36
CA ASP A 44 6.10 5.75 8.48
C ASP A 44 4.93 6.63 8.93
N PHE A 45 5.20 7.92 8.96
CA PHE A 45 4.19 8.96 9.04
C PHE A 45 3.75 9.38 7.63
N ALA A 46 2.66 10.13 7.54
CA ALA A 46 2.19 10.71 6.28
C ALA A 46 3.27 11.55 5.58
N HIS A 47 4.08 12.28 6.34
CA HIS A 47 5.18 13.08 5.79
C HIS A 47 6.28 12.22 5.16
N ASN A 48 6.59 11.03 5.71
CA ASN A 48 7.59 10.13 5.12
C ASN A 48 7.10 9.54 3.80
N LEU A 49 5.83 9.12 3.75
CA LEU A 49 5.19 8.61 2.55
C LEU A 49 5.25 9.65 1.41
N LEU A 50 4.97 10.92 1.71
CA LEU A 50 5.07 12.00 0.72
C LEU A 50 6.46 12.09 0.08
N GLN A 51 7.54 11.91 0.84
CA GLN A 51 8.91 11.98 0.32
C GLN A 51 9.27 10.83 -0.63
N ARG A 52 8.53 9.73 -0.62
CA ARG A 52 8.77 8.54 -1.46
C ARG A 52 7.68 8.30 -2.50
N LEU A 53 6.74 9.24 -2.64
CA LEU A 53 5.62 9.13 -3.59
C LEU A 53 6.11 9.04 -5.03
N ASP A 54 7.21 9.72 -5.35
CA ASP A 54 7.82 9.73 -6.69
C ASP A 54 8.06 8.33 -7.23
N ALA A 55 8.54 7.40 -6.39
CA ALA A 55 8.79 6.01 -6.80
C ALA A 55 7.54 5.27 -7.30
N VAL A 56 6.34 5.72 -6.92
CA VAL A 56 5.07 5.13 -7.33
C VAL A 56 4.47 5.88 -8.52
N VAL A 57 4.54 7.21 -8.54
CA VAL A 57 3.90 8.01 -9.61
C VAL A 57 4.70 8.02 -10.91
N THR A 58 5.99 7.65 -10.89
CA THR A 58 6.84 7.62 -12.09
C THR A 58 6.48 6.46 -13.04
N ASP A 59 5.92 5.37 -12.53
CA ASP A 59 5.29 4.29 -13.32
C ASP A 59 3.85 4.10 -12.79
N PRO A 60 2.89 4.91 -13.28
CA PRO A 60 1.59 5.02 -12.64
C PRO A 60 0.81 3.70 -12.75
N PRO A 61 0.25 3.19 -11.63
CA PRO A 61 -0.71 2.10 -11.63
C PRO A 61 -2.09 2.58 -12.12
N ASP A 62 -3.03 1.66 -12.31
CA ASP A 62 -4.42 2.02 -12.61
C ASP A 62 -5.13 2.63 -11.38
N VAL A 63 -4.77 2.17 -10.18
CA VAL A 63 -5.33 2.63 -8.91
C VAL A 63 -4.24 2.83 -7.87
N ILE A 64 -4.36 3.90 -7.09
CA ILE A 64 -3.54 4.17 -5.92
C ILE A 64 -4.42 4.12 -4.67
N THR A 65 -4.02 3.33 -3.68
CA THR A 65 -4.63 3.33 -2.34
C THR A 65 -3.62 3.85 -1.32
N VAL A 66 -4.11 4.61 -0.34
CA VAL A 66 -3.29 5.19 0.73
C VAL A 66 -3.91 4.81 2.07
N LEU A 67 -3.16 4.04 2.88
CA LEU A 67 -3.48 3.71 4.27
C LEU A 67 -2.33 4.19 5.16
N ILE A 68 -2.40 5.44 5.61
CA ILE A 68 -1.38 6.12 6.40
C ILE A 68 -2.07 6.99 7.45
N GLY A 69 -1.37 7.38 8.51
CA GLY A 69 -1.91 8.25 9.55
C GLY A 69 -1.96 7.63 10.95
N THR A 70 -1.80 6.30 11.07
CA THR A 70 -1.83 5.62 12.38
C THR A 70 -0.73 6.13 13.31
N ASN A 71 0.45 6.44 12.74
CA ASN A 71 1.60 6.96 13.48
C ASN A 71 1.52 8.48 13.67
N ASP A 72 0.72 9.20 12.87
CA ASP A 72 0.57 10.66 12.94
C ASP A 72 -0.39 11.12 14.05
N GLY A 73 -1.12 10.20 14.68
CA GLY A 73 -2.02 10.49 15.79
C GLY A 73 -1.28 10.97 17.05
N PRO A 74 -1.97 11.69 17.95
CA PRO A 74 -1.37 12.09 19.23
C PRO A 74 -1.06 10.84 20.05
N THR A 75 0.21 10.68 20.41
CA THR A 75 0.67 9.72 21.43
C THR A 75 0.29 10.17 22.83
#